data_AF-X1P582-F1
#
_entry.id   AF-X1P582-F1
#
_cell.length_a   1.000
_cell.length_b   1.000
_cell.length_c   1.000
_cell.angle_alpha   90.00
_cell.angle_beta   90.00
_cell.angle_gamma   90.00
#
_symmetry.space_group_name_H-M   'P 1'
#
loop_
_entity.id
_entity.type
_entity.pdbx_description
1 polymer ?
#
loop_
_entity_poly.entity_id
_entity_poly.type
_entity_poly.pdbx_seq_one_letter_code
_entity_poly.pdbx_strand_id
1 'polypeptide(L)'
;MSTRQTVVLLLMLLAIALDNCFGAMDRKVIEKGLKTHDRALHIKDGWMRDPYIILAPDGYYYLTGTTPLPNDPRRIDHTYNTGLGRTSIVGYRMSLWRSPDLIHWEDLGAPYSLKDGIWYQQQPDRFNEVDESNWRLWAPELHFFDGKWVIVHTNPSPVTGANIPIANRH
;
A
#
# COMPACT_ATOMS: atom_id res chain seq x y z
N MET A 1 16.56 -29.38 36.11
CA MET A 1 15.67 -28.20 36.06
C MET A 1 14.28 -28.63 36.46
N SER A 2 13.61 -27.86 37.34
CA SER A 2 12.24 -28.15 37.77
C SER A 2 11.26 -27.91 36.61
N THR A 3 10.20 -28.71 36.50
CA THR A 3 9.10 -28.54 35.52
C THR A 3 8.57 -27.09 35.50
N ARG A 4 8.63 -26.40 36.65
CA ARG A 4 8.23 -25.01 36.82
C ARG A 4 9.20 -24.02 36.16
N GLN A 5 10.50 -24.31 36.16
CA GLN A 5 11.52 -23.51 35.47
C GLN A 5 11.42 -23.68 33.95
N THR A 6 11.10 -24.89 33.47
CA THR A 6 10.92 -25.16 32.04
C THR A 6 9.68 -24.45 31.48
N VAL A 7 8.56 -24.43 32.22
CA VAL A 7 7.33 -23.72 31.81
C VAL A 7 7.53 -22.21 31.79
N VAL A 8 8.24 -21.64 32.77
CA VAL A 8 8.54 -20.19 32.80
C VAL A 8 9.48 -19.80 31.65
N LEU A 9 10.48 -20.63 31.33
CA LEU A 9 11.36 -20.39 30.19
C LEU A 9 10.61 -20.49 28.85
N LEU A 10 9.67 -21.43 28.72
CA LEU A 10 8.83 -21.58 27.52
C LEU A 10 7.88 -20.38 27.34
N LEU A 11 7.30 -19.87 28.43
CA LEU A 11 6.43 -18.68 28.41
C LEU A 11 7.21 -17.40 28.10
N MET A 12 8.45 -17.26 28.59
CA MET A 12 9.32 -16.13 28.22
C MET A 12 9.78 -16.21 26.76
N LEU A 13 10.11 -17.41 26.25
CA LEU A 13 10.43 -17.61 24.84
C LEU A 13 9.22 -17.36 23.93
N LEU A 14 8.00 -17.68 24.37
CA LEU A 14 6.77 -17.38 23.64
C LEU A 14 6.45 -15.87 23.65
N ALA A 15 6.77 -15.16 24.74
CA ALA A 15 6.61 -13.70 24.85
C ALA A 15 7.63 -12.95 23.99
N ILE A 16 8.88 -13.42 23.91
CA ILE A 16 9.93 -12.82 23.06
C ILE A 16 9.71 -13.14 21.57
N ALA A 17 9.03 -14.24 21.25
CA ALA A 17 8.66 -14.59 19.87
C ALA A 17 7.50 -13.75 19.30
N LEU A 18 6.82 -12.93 20.12
CA LEU A 18 5.75 -12.03 19.68
C LEU A 18 6.23 -10.59 19.40
N ASP A 19 7.46 -10.24 19.81
CA ASP A 19 8.00 -8.88 19.69
C ASP A 19 8.75 -8.59 18.37
N ASN A 20 8.69 -9.51 17.40
CA ASN A 20 9.29 -9.33 16.07
C ASN A 20 8.24 -9.28 14.95
N CYS A 21 7.25 -8.41 15.08
CA CYS A 21 6.38 -8.07 13.95
C CYS A 21 6.34 -6.56 13.78
N PHE A 22 6.81 -6.10 12.63
CA PHE A 22 6.67 -4.73 12.14
C PHE A 22 5.26 -4.20 12.43
N GLY A 23 5.20 -3.30 13.40
CA GLY A 23 4.01 -2.59 13.83
C GLY A 23 4.22 -1.09 13.63
N ALA A 24 3.20 -0.37 13.17
CA ALA A 24 3.12 1.07 13.29
C ALA A 24 3.55 1.48 14.71
N MET A 25 4.21 2.63 14.84
CA MET A 25 4.55 3.15 16.17
C MET A 25 3.30 3.20 17.05
N ASP A 26 3.47 3.06 18.37
CA ASP A 26 2.35 3.17 19.30
C ASP A 26 1.53 4.46 19.08
N ARG A 27 0.20 4.39 19.21
CA ARG A 27 -0.72 5.50 18.99
C ARG A 27 -0.26 6.78 19.69
N LYS A 28 0.15 6.72 20.96
CA LYS A 28 0.57 7.90 21.72
C LYS A 28 1.85 8.51 21.16
N VAL A 29 2.74 7.67 20.63
CA VAL A 29 3.99 8.10 19.99
C VAL A 29 3.68 8.82 18.68
N ILE A 30 2.76 8.30 17.88
CA ILE A 30 2.31 8.96 16.65
C ILE A 30 1.59 10.26 16.97
N GLU A 31 0.61 10.26 17.88
CA GLU A 31 -0.13 11.47 18.28
C GLU A 31 0.78 12.60 18.77
N LYS A 32 1.80 12.25 19.58
CA LYS A 32 2.80 13.23 20.02
C LYS A 32 3.61 13.74 18.83
N GLY A 33 4.09 12.84 17.97
CA GLY A 33 4.87 13.18 16.78
C GLY A 33 4.12 14.07 15.80
N LEU A 34 2.83 13.81 15.57
CA LEU A 34 1.93 14.62 14.75
C LEU A 34 1.64 15.99 15.36
N LYS A 35 1.95 16.21 16.64
CA LYS A 35 1.86 17.56 17.24
C LYS A 35 3.18 18.30 17.18
N THR A 36 4.30 17.58 17.31
CA THR A 36 5.64 18.18 17.39
C THR A 36 6.29 18.39 16.03
N HIS A 37 5.97 17.56 15.04
CA HIS A 37 6.51 17.62 13.67
C HIS A 37 8.05 17.64 13.60
N ASP A 38 8.72 16.99 14.55
CA ASP A 38 10.17 17.06 14.76
C ASP A 38 10.93 15.83 14.24
N ARG A 39 10.22 14.81 13.75
CA ARG A 39 10.79 13.57 13.23
C ARG A 39 9.82 12.84 12.30
N ALA A 40 10.36 11.90 11.53
CA ALA A 40 9.55 10.94 10.79
C ALA A 40 8.82 9.98 11.75
N LEU A 41 7.61 9.57 11.36
CA LEU A 41 6.78 8.62 12.09
C LEU A 41 6.49 7.42 11.21
N HIS A 42 6.61 6.22 11.78
CA HIS A 42 6.18 4.99 11.10
C HIS A 42 4.71 4.76 11.44
N ILE A 43 3.81 5.17 10.54
CA ILE A 43 2.37 5.28 10.82
C ILE A 43 1.52 4.12 10.28
N LYS A 44 2.11 3.23 9.47
CA LYS A 44 1.41 2.11 8.84
C LYS A 44 2.39 1.03 8.40
N ASP A 45 2.01 -0.23 8.59
CA ASP A 45 2.79 -1.38 8.14
C ASP A 45 2.49 -1.82 6.71
N GLY A 46 3.33 -2.74 6.25
CA GLY A 46 3.28 -3.31 4.91
C GLY A 46 4.21 -2.57 3.95
N TRP A 47 4.81 -3.33 3.04
CA TRP A 47 5.70 -2.76 2.04
C TRP A 47 4.90 -1.85 1.08
N MET A 48 5.41 -0.63 0.88
CA MET A 48 4.87 0.35 -0.05
C MET A 48 6.02 1.20 -0.59
N ARG A 49 5.97 1.51 -1.88
CA ARG A 49 6.83 2.52 -2.51
C ARG A 49 5.95 3.64 -3.07
N ASP A 50 6.51 4.82 -3.27
CA ASP A 50 5.81 5.98 -3.84
C ASP A 50 4.50 6.32 -3.09
N PRO A 51 4.53 6.47 -1.74
CA PRO A 51 3.32 6.78 -0.98
C PRO A 51 2.80 8.18 -1.32
N TYR A 52 1.49 8.32 -1.44
CA TYR A 52 0.82 9.60 -1.67
C TYR A 52 -0.40 9.73 -0.76
N ILE A 53 -0.50 10.83 -0.01
CA ILE A 53 -1.59 11.10 0.93
C ILE A 53 -2.27 12.42 0.59
N ILE A 54 -3.60 12.43 0.58
CA ILE A 54 -4.41 13.66 0.53
C ILE A 54 -5.44 13.68 1.64
N LEU A 55 -5.80 14.88 2.11
CA LEU A 55 -7.01 15.11 2.89
C LEU A 55 -8.15 15.46 1.92
N ALA A 56 -9.20 14.66 1.91
CA ALA A 56 -10.36 14.88 1.05
C ALA A 56 -11.45 15.73 1.76
N PRO A 57 -12.44 16.27 1.01
CA PRO A 57 -13.47 17.13 1.60
C PRO A 57 -14.41 16.45 2.60
N ASP A 58 -14.42 15.12 2.68
CA ASP A 58 -15.15 14.36 3.69
C ASP A 58 -14.42 14.28 5.04
N GLY A 59 -13.23 14.88 5.15
CA GLY A 59 -12.43 14.92 6.36
C GLY A 59 -11.54 13.69 6.57
N TYR A 60 -11.50 12.74 5.62
CA TYR A 60 -10.60 11.59 5.68
C TYR A 60 -9.31 11.83 4.90
N TYR A 61 -8.21 11.32 5.43
CA TYR A 61 -6.98 11.12 4.69
C TYR A 61 -7.11 9.89 3.80
N TYR A 62 -6.67 9.97 2.55
CA TYR A 62 -6.60 8.85 1.63
C TYR A 62 -5.14 8.60 1.25
N LEU A 63 -4.71 7.34 1.32
CA LEU A 63 -3.35 6.89 1.01
C LEU A 63 -3.38 5.95 -0.19
N THR A 64 -2.51 6.21 -1.16
CA THR A 64 -2.17 5.31 -2.25
C THR A 64 -0.67 5.05 -2.26
N GLY A 65 -0.25 4.02 -3.00
CA GLY A 65 1.15 3.76 -3.27
C GLY A 65 1.37 2.55 -4.16
N THR A 66 2.60 2.38 -4.63
CA THR A 66 3.05 1.22 -5.37
C THR A 66 3.15 0.02 -4.42
N THR A 67 2.29 -0.99 -4.61
CA THR A 67 2.23 -2.18 -3.74
C THR A 67 2.14 -3.49 -4.55
N PRO A 68 2.32 -4.66 -3.91
CA PRO A 68 1.87 -5.93 -4.47
C PRO A 68 0.35 -5.95 -4.64
N LEU A 69 -0.16 -6.98 -5.31
CA LEU A 69 -1.61 -7.24 -5.36
C LEU A 69 -2.17 -7.51 -3.95
N PRO A 70 -3.43 -7.14 -3.65
CA PRO A 70 -4.00 -7.32 -2.31
C PRO A 70 -4.01 -8.77 -1.79
N ASN A 71 -4.15 -9.74 -2.68
CA ASN A 71 -4.18 -11.17 -2.36
C ASN A 71 -2.81 -11.85 -2.50
N ASP A 72 -1.74 -11.10 -2.75
CA ASP A 72 -0.40 -11.66 -2.82
C ASP A 72 0.10 -12.00 -1.40
N PRO A 73 0.33 -13.28 -1.06
CA PRO A 73 0.78 -13.67 0.28
C PRO A 73 2.13 -13.03 0.64
N ARG A 74 2.92 -12.65 -0.37
CA ARG A 74 4.22 -12.02 -0.18
C ARG A 74 4.12 -10.60 0.37
N ARG A 75 2.92 -9.99 0.34
CA ARG A 75 2.64 -8.68 0.94
C ARG A 75 2.83 -8.66 2.46
N ILE A 76 2.70 -9.82 3.11
CA ILE A 76 2.83 -9.98 4.58
C ILE A 76 4.27 -10.32 4.98
N ASP A 77 4.94 -11.18 4.21
CA ASP A 77 6.20 -11.82 4.60
C ASP A 77 7.46 -11.06 4.13
N HIS A 78 7.39 -10.35 2.99
CA HIS A 78 8.60 -9.79 2.38
C HIS A 78 8.86 -8.32 2.77
N THR A 79 9.83 -8.14 3.67
CA THR A 79 10.41 -6.85 4.06
C THR A 79 11.31 -6.23 2.96
N TYR A 80 11.79 -7.03 2.01
CA TYR A 80 12.75 -6.59 0.99
C TYR A 80 12.21 -6.82 -0.43
N ASN A 81 11.25 -5.99 -0.83
CA ASN A 81 10.91 -5.80 -2.24
C ASN A 81 11.55 -4.48 -2.71
N THR A 82 12.29 -4.48 -3.81
CA THR A 82 12.79 -3.22 -4.40
C THR A 82 11.70 -2.49 -5.18
N GLY A 83 10.64 -3.20 -5.55
CA GLY A 83 9.62 -2.75 -6.48
C GLY A 83 10.13 -2.57 -7.92
N LEU A 84 11.34 -3.04 -8.21
CA LEU A 84 12.04 -2.85 -9.48
C LEU A 84 12.61 -4.18 -9.99
N GLY A 85 12.77 -4.27 -11.31
CA GLY A 85 13.41 -5.41 -11.95
C GLY A 85 12.62 -6.72 -11.85
N ARG A 86 13.31 -7.82 -12.14
CA ARG A 86 12.70 -9.16 -12.30
C ARG A 86 12.16 -9.76 -11.00
N THR A 87 12.62 -9.28 -9.85
CA THR A 87 12.18 -9.74 -8.52
C THR A 87 11.06 -8.89 -7.94
N SER A 88 10.62 -7.85 -8.66
CA SER A 88 9.52 -7.00 -8.22
C SER A 88 8.23 -7.78 -8.09
N ILE A 89 7.62 -7.72 -6.90
CA ILE A 89 6.30 -8.29 -6.62
C ILE A 89 5.16 -7.25 -6.79
N VAL A 90 5.46 -6.06 -7.30
CA VAL A 90 4.47 -5.00 -7.55
C VAL A 90 3.37 -5.49 -8.48
N GLY A 91 2.13 -5.18 -8.11
CA GLY A 91 0.94 -5.51 -8.88
C GLY A 91 0.55 -4.45 -9.91
N TYR A 92 -0.60 -4.68 -10.55
CA TYR A 92 -1.20 -3.80 -11.54
C TYR A 92 -2.48 -3.11 -11.03
N ARG A 93 -2.74 -3.19 -9.72
CA ARG A 93 -3.91 -2.61 -9.06
C ARG A 93 -3.47 -1.55 -8.05
N MET A 94 -4.21 -0.45 -7.99
CA MET A 94 -3.97 0.62 -7.03
C MET A 94 -4.67 0.27 -5.72
N SER A 95 -3.89 -0.06 -4.69
CA SER A 95 -4.44 -0.21 -3.34
C SER A 95 -4.78 1.15 -2.75
N LEU A 96 -5.85 1.20 -1.94
CA LEU A 96 -6.35 2.42 -1.32
C LEU A 96 -6.61 2.18 0.17
N TRP A 97 -6.15 3.11 1.01
CA TRP A 97 -6.51 3.15 2.42
C TRP A 97 -7.09 4.52 2.76
N ARG A 98 -7.91 4.58 3.80
CA ARG A 98 -8.31 5.87 4.40
C ARG A 98 -8.06 5.91 5.89
N SER A 99 -7.90 7.09 6.45
CA SER A 99 -7.72 7.31 7.87
C SER A 99 -8.40 8.60 8.32
N PRO A 100 -9.07 8.63 9.48
CA PRO A 100 -9.57 9.88 10.05
C PRO A 100 -8.47 10.68 10.77
N ASP A 101 -7.35 10.05 11.15
CA ASP A 101 -6.39 10.63 12.10
C ASP A 101 -4.90 10.37 11.77
N LEU A 102 -4.60 9.82 10.58
CA LEU A 102 -3.27 9.35 10.16
C LEU A 102 -2.70 8.18 10.99
N ILE A 103 -3.51 7.61 11.89
CA ILE A 103 -3.09 6.52 12.79
C ILE A 103 -3.89 5.26 12.46
N HIS A 104 -5.20 5.37 12.38
CA HIS A 104 -6.11 4.24 12.10
C HIS A 104 -6.36 4.19 10.60
N TRP A 105 -5.81 3.18 9.95
CA TRP A 105 -5.94 3.00 8.51
C TRP A 105 -6.95 1.88 8.21
N GLU A 106 -8.00 2.22 7.48
CA GLU A 106 -8.96 1.27 6.90
C GLU A 106 -8.50 0.91 5.48
N ASP A 107 -8.37 -0.38 5.19
CA ASP A 107 -8.08 -0.88 3.83
C ASP A 107 -9.36 -0.88 3.01
N LEU A 108 -9.40 -0.05 1.95
CA LEU A 108 -10.52 0.07 1.02
C LEU A 108 -10.36 -0.86 -0.20
N GLY A 109 -9.38 -1.76 -0.16
CA GLY A 109 -9.06 -2.68 -1.23
C GLY A 109 -8.31 -2.01 -2.39
N ALA A 110 -8.63 -2.42 -3.61
CA ALA A 110 -7.99 -1.91 -4.81
C ALA A 110 -9.03 -1.54 -5.89
N PRO A 111 -9.62 -0.34 -5.80
CA PRO A 111 -10.77 0.07 -6.61
C PRO A 111 -10.42 0.39 -8.07
N TYR A 112 -9.12 0.49 -8.40
CA TYR A 112 -8.65 0.79 -9.75
C TYR A 112 -7.56 -0.19 -10.17
N SER A 113 -7.54 -0.54 -11.46
CA SER A 113 -6.55 -1.39 -12.10
C SER A 113 -6.14 -0.86 -13.47
N LEU A 114 -5.04 -1.37 -14.02
CA LEU A 114 -4.67 -1.06 -15.40
C LEU A 114 -5.76 -1.42 -16.42
N LYS A 115 -6.68 -2.35 -16.12
CA LYS A 115 -7.81 -2.72 -16.99
C LYS A 115 -8.86 -1.61 -17.10
N ASP A 116 -8.92 -0.71 -16.13
CA ASP A 116 -9.82 0.45 -16.12
C ASP A 116 -9.21 1.66 -16.86
N GLY A 117 -7.94 1.58 -17.25
CA GLY A 117 -7.19 2.66 -17.87
C GLY A 117 -7.28 2.68 -19.40
N ILE A 118 -6.95 3.85 -19.98
CA ILE A 118 -7.00 4.06 -21.44
C ILE A 118 -6.13 3.08 -22.24
N TRP A 119 -4.98 2.66 -21.71
CA TRP A 119 -4.07 1.75 -22.41
C TRP A 119 -4.66 0.36 -22.62
N TYR A 120 -5.49 -0.13 -21.70
CA TYR A 120 -6.18 -1.40 -21.87
C TYR A 120 -7.18 -1.35 -23.03
N GLN A 121 -7.79 -0.18 -23.25
CA GLN A 121 -8.74 0.05 -24.34
C GLN A 121 -8.04 0.28 -25.68
N GLN A 122 -6.95 1.06 -25.70
CA GLN A 122 -6.27 1.47 -26.93
C GLN A 122 -5.22 0.47 -27.43
N GLN A 123 -4.63 -0.33 -26.53
CA GLN A 123 -3.59 -1.30 -26.87
C GLN A 123 -3.87 -2.68 -26.24
N PRO A 124 -5.07 -3.26 -26.45
CA PRO A 124 -5.45 -4.53 -25.81
C PRO A 124 -4.49 -5.68 -26.16
N ASP A 125 -3.93 -5.69 -27.36
CA ASP A 125 -2.98 -6.71 -27.80
C ASP A 125 -1.73 -6.77 -26.90
N ARG A 126 -1.25 -5.62 -26.42
CA ARG A 126 -0.11 -5.56 -25.50
C ARG A 126 -0.42 -6.25 -24.16
N PHE A 127 -1.66 -6.15 -23.69
CA PHE A 127 -2.11 -6.84 -22.49
C PHE A 127 -2.31 -8.35 -22.74
N ASN A 128 -2.64 -8.76 -23.96
CA ASN A 128 -2.71 -10.18 -24.33
C ASN A 128 -1.33 -10.83 -24.49
N GLU A 129 -0.34 -10.08 -24.96
CA GLU A 129 1.04 -10.56 -25.21
C GLU A 129 1.89 -10.67 -23.95
N VAL A 130 1.70 -9.76 -22.99
CA VAL A 130 2.51 -9.69 -21.77
C VAL A 130 1.79 -10.40 -20.63
N ASP A 131 2.46 -11.39 -20.03
CA ASP A 131 1.94 -12.09 -18.85
C ASP A 131 1.53 -11.12 -17.74
N GLU A 132 0.34 -11.32 -17.15
CA GLU A 132 -0.25 -10.43 -16.14
C GLU A 132 0.66 -10.26 -14.91
N SER A 133 1.48 -11.28 -14.58
CA SER A 133 2.47 -11.20 -13.50
C SER A 133 3.59 -10.18 -13.77
N ASN A 134 3.70 -9.64 -14.99
CA ASN A 134 4.63 -8.59 -15.39
C ASN A 134 3.97 -7.21 -15.57
N TRP A 135 2.67 -7.08 -15.32
CA TRP A 135 1.99 -5.79 -15.35
C TRP A 135 2.29 -4.99 -14.09
N ARG A 136 2.52 -3.68 -14.22
CA ARG A 136 2.98 -2.85 -13.12
C ARG A 136 2.24 -1.52 -13.10
N LEU A 137 1.63 -1.20 -11.97
CA LEU A 137 1.07 0.12 -11.69
C LEU A 137 1.98 0.80 -10.65
N TRP A 138 2.57 1.92 -11.03
CA TRP A 138 3.57 2.66 -10.26
C TRP A 138 3.14 4.08 -9.94
N ALA A 139 3.57 4.55 -8.78
CA ALA A 139 3.33 5.89 -8.25
C ALA A 139 1.88 6.37 -8.42
N PRO A 140 0.88 5.62 -7.94
CA PRO A 140 -0.48 6.10 -7.97
C PRO A 140 -0.67 7.26 -6.99
N GLU A 141 -1.28 8.33 -7.49
CA GLU A 141 -1.75 9.46 -6.73
C GLU A 141 -3.25 9.59 -6.89
N LEU A 142 -3.95 9.95 -5.81
CA LEU A 142 -5.38 10.18 -5.80
C LEU A 142 -5.65 11.64 -5.48
N HIS A 143 -6.38 12.34 -6.35
CA HIS A 143 -6.73 13.75 -6.19
C HIS A 143 -8.26 13.88 -6.13
N PHE A 144 -8.75 14.91 -5.44
CA PHE A 144 -10.16 15.27 -5.47
C PHE A 144 -10.33 16.66 -6.07
N PHE A 145 -11.02 16.74 -7.21
CA PHE A 145 -11.22 18.00 -7.94
C PHE A 145 -12.66 18.07 -8.46
N ASP A 146 -13.35 19.16 -8.18
CA ASP A 146 -14.71 19.43 -8.70
C ASP A 146 -15.69 18.26 -8.52
N GLY A 147 -15.75 17.70 -7.31
CA GLY A 147 -16.66 16.60 -6.98
C GLY A 147 -16.23 15.23 -7.53
N LYS A 148 -15.05 15.13 -8.15
CA LYS A 148 -14.57 13.92 -8.85
C LYS A 148 -13.25 13.45 -8.25
N TRP A 149 -13.08 12.13 -8.26
CA TRP A 149 -11.79 11.52 -7.97
C TRP A 149 -10.98 11.45 -9.27
N VAL A 150 -9.75 11.93 -9.21
CA VAL A 150 -8.79 11.88 -10.32
C VAL A 150 -7.62 11.03 -9.85
N ILE A 151 -7.33 9.97 -10.60
CA ILE A 151 -6.19 9.11 -10.32
C ILE A 151 -5.09 9.51 -11.32
N VAL A 152 -3.84 9.53 -10.87
CA VAL A 152 -2.66 9.68 -11.74
C VAL A 152 -1.74 8.52 -11.43
N HIS A 153 -1.21 7.85 -12.45
CA HIS A 153 -0.20 6.83 -12.25
C HIS A 153 0.68 6.67 -13.49
N THR A 154 1.75 5.92 -13.32
CA THR A 154 2.60 5.47 -14.42
C THR A 154 2.59 3.95 -14.49
N ASN A 155 2.82 3.42 -15.68
CA ASN A 155 2.95 1.99 -15.87
C ASN A 155 4.12 1.71 -16.82
N PRO A 156 5.16 0.97 -16.40
CA PRO A 156 6.28 0.59 -17.25
C PRO A 156 5.98 -0.64 -18.13
N SER A 157 4.89 -1.37 -17.81
CA SER A 157 4.47 -2.60 -18.48
C SER A 157 2.98 -2.82 -18.18
N PRO A 158 2.17 -3.29 -19.15
CA PRO A 158 2.56 -3.80 -20.47
C PRO A 158 2.73 -2.74 -21.56
N VAL A 159 2.23 -1.52 -21.32
CA VAL A 159 2.38 -0.35 -22.19
C VAL A 159 3.10 0.73 -21.40
N THR A 160 4.27 1.18 -21.83
CA THR A 160 4.98 2.25 -21.11
C THR A 160 4.25 3.58 -21.25
N GLY A 161 3.80 4.17 -20.14
CA GLY A 161 3.11 5.47 -20.19
C GLY A 161 2.64 5.99 -18.84
N ALA A 162 2.01 7.16 -18.89
CA ALA A 162 1.25 7.73 -17.79
C ALA A 162 -0.25 7.57 -18.08
N ASN A 163 -1.08 7.64 -17.03
CA ASN A 163 -2.53 7.55 -17.14
C ASN A 163 -3.18 8.54 -16.16
N ILE A 164 -4.30 9.15 -16.57
CA ILE A 164 -5.07 10.10 -15.75
C ILE A 164 -6.57 9.74 -15.80
N PRO A 165 -7.00 8.62 -15.17
CA PRO A 165 -8.41 8.28 -15.13
C PRO A 165 -9.19 9.21 -14.20
N ILE A 166 -10.41 9.55 -14.63
CA ILE A 166 -11.38 10.31 -13.84
C ILE A 166 -12.52 9.36 -13.45
N ALA A 167 -12.72 9.17 -12.16
CA ALA A 167 -13.82 8.37 -11.64
C ALA A 167 -14.97 9.29 -11.22
N ASN A 168 -16.12 9.10 -11.88
CA ASN A 168 -17.38 9.68 -11.44
C ASN A 168 -17.90 8.84 -10.27
N ARG A 169 -18.32 9.49 -9.18
CA ARG A 169 -18.84 8.83 -7.95
C ARG A 169 -19.81 7.69 -8.27
N HIS A 170 -19.63 6.57 -7.57
CA HIS A 170 -20.73 5.75 -7.05
C HIS A 170 -20.60 5.70 -5.53
#